data_AF-A0A7V9P3U7-F1
#
_entry.id   AF-A0A7V9P3U7-F1
#
_cell.length_a   1.000
_cell.length_b   1.000
_cell.length_c   1.000
_cell.angle_alpha   90.00
_cell.angle_beta   90.00
_cell.angle_gamma   90.00
#
_symmetry.space_group_name_H-M   'P 1'
#
loop_
_entity.id
_entity.type
_entity.pdbx_description
1 polymer ?
#
loop_
_entity_poly.entity_id
_entity_poly.type
_entity_poly.pdbx_seq_one_letter_code
_entity_poly.pdbx_strand_id
1 'polypeptide(L)'
;MTRDILVLCPQQRDREAVTAAGLHDRYRIHYVGEDLDRLPAFDPAAFLAECEGVPADAVVATKDQSALLAALLAERRGLPGPAATALLACQHKPTSRRIQRAVAPRSTPRFALLEGSLPFPPPFFVKPVVGRLSEHVARIDGPEDLEALSGPDGYVERYAAIAALAGARPSGPTGFSPRSFSPASRSRSRGSCTEAA
;
A
#
# COMPACT_ATOMS: atom_id res chain seq x y z
N MET A 1 24.78 -8.95 21.96
CA MET A 1 25.13 -8.12 20.78
C MET A 1 23.91 -7.29 20.43
N THR A 2 24.06 -5.97 20.32
CA THR A 2 22.97 -5.07 19.92
C THR A 2 22.64 -5.30 18.45
N ARG A 3 21.36 -5.46 18.11
CA ARG A 3 20.91 -5.71 16.75
C ARG A 3 20.75 -4.40 15.96
N ASP A 4 21.05 -4.45 14.67
CA ASP A 4 20.94 -3.35 13.73
C ASP A 4 19.59 -3.41 12.99
N ILE A 5 18.84 -2.30 12.98
CA ILE A 5 17.56 -2.20 12.28
C ILE A 5 17.66 -1.08 11.25
N LEU A 6 17.39 -1.40 9.99
CA LEU A 6 17.42 -0.46 8.89
C LEU A 6 16.01 0.03 8.55
N VAL A 7 15.78 1.33 8.70
CA VAL A 7 14.51 2.00 8.37
C VAL A 7 14.67 2.73 7.05
N LEU A 8 13.98 2.26 6.01
CA LEU A 8 14.07 2.82 4.66
C LEU A 8 13.03 3.92 4.43
N CYS A 9 13.47 4.99 3.76
CA CYS A 9 12.66 6.13 3.35
C CYS A 9 11.75 6.67 4.47
N PRO A 10 12.28 6.89 5.69
CA PRO A 10 11.47 7.23 6.86
C PRO A 10 10.81 8.59 6.69
N GLN A 11 9.58 8.67 7.17
CA GLN A 11 8.87 9.91 7.41
C GLN A 11 9.12 10.40 8.84
N GLN A 12 8.70 11.64 9.10
CA GLN A 12 8.72 12.21 10.44
C GLN A 12 7.99 11.32 11.46
N ARG A 13 6.81 10.78 11.10
CA ARG A 13 6.05 9.86 11.95
C ARG A 13 6.84 8.59 12.34
N ASP A 14 7.73 8.10 11.48
CA ASP A 14 8.49 6.88 11.74
C ASP A 14 9.57 7.16 12.79
N ARG A 15 10.24 8.32 12.69
CA ARG A 15 11.23 8.78 13.67
C ARG A 15 10.60 9.05 15.02
N GLU A 16 9.42 9.66 15.03
CA GLU A 16 8.63 9.90 16.25
C GLU A 16 8.20 8.58 16.89
N ALA A 17 7.71 7.62 16.11
CA ALA A 17 7.34 6.30 16.62
C ALA A 17 8.54 5.53 17.21
N VAL A 18 9.71 5.58 16.54
CA VAL A 18 10.95 4.97 17.04
C VAL A 18 11.38 5.60 18.37
N THR A 19 11.30 6.92 18.47
CA THR A 19 11.66 7.67 19.68
C THR A 19 10.69 7.40 20.82
N ALA A 20 9.39 7.51 20.56
CA ALA A 20 8.33 7.30 21.56
C ALA A 20 8.35 5.88 22.13
N ALA A 21 8.74 4.88 21.33
CA ALA A 21 8.86 3.50 21.75
C ALA A 21 10.22 3.17 22.41
N GLY A 22 11.14 4.13 22.53
CA GLY A 22 12.48 3.91 23.13
C GLY A 22 13.32 2.88 22.38
N LEU A 23 13.12 2.71 21.07
CA LEU A 23 13.80 1.63 20.34
C LEU A 23 15.31 1.84 20.22
N HIS A 24 15.77 3.09 20.31
CA HIS A 24 17.20 3.43 20.35
C HIS A 24 17.93 2.82 21.56
N ASP A 25 17.22 2.53 22.65
CA ASP A 25 17.81 1.90 23.84
C ASP A 25 18.06 0.39 23.64
N ARG A 26 17.41 -0.21 22.64
CA ARG A 26 17.38 -1.66 22.39
C ARG A 26 18.08 -2.07 21.10
N TYR A 27 18.10 -1.18 20.12
CA TYR A 27 18.54 -1.46 18.76
C TYR A 27 19.39 -0.30 18.23
N ARG A 28 20.35 -0.62 17.37
CA ARG A 28 21.01 0.39 16.55
C ARG A 28 20.14 0.67 15.34
N ILE A 29 19.52 1.84 15.29
CA ILE A 29 18.62 2.22 14.20
C ILE A 29 19.40 3.01 13.13
N HIS A 30 19.35 2.52 11.89
CA HIS A 30 19.89 3.19 10.71
C HIS A 30 18.74 3.74 9.89
N TYR A 31 18.75 5.03 9.61
CA TYR A 31 17.75 5.67 8.74
C TYR A 31 18.38 5.95 7.38
N VAL A 32 17.82 5.41 6.30
CA VAL A 32 18.39 5.54 4.95
C VAL A 32 17.33 5.98 3.95
N GLY A 33 17.68 6.96 3.12
CA GLY A 33 16.79 7.57 2.13
C GLY A 33 15.86 8.64 2.72
N GLU A 34 15.17 9.33 1.82
CA GLU A 34 14.15 10.33 2.14
C GLU A 34 12.74 9.79 1.92
N ASP A 35 11.73 10.52 2.40
CA ASP A 35 10.33 10.25 2.07
C ASP A 35 10.14 10.30 0.55
N LEU A 36 9.83 9.15 -0.06
CA LEU A 36 9.67 9.00 -1.51
C LEU A 36 8.63 9.95 -2.11
N ASP A 37 7.62 10.34 -1.33
CA ASP A 37 6.58 11.28 -1.78
C ASP A 37 7.11 12.70 -1.98
N ARG A 38 8.28 13.02 -1.42
CA ARG A 38 8.94 14.34 -1.56
C ARG A 38 9.97 14.36 -2.68
N LEU A 39 10.30 13.20 -3.25
CA LEU A 39 11.33 13.08 -4.26
C LEU A 39 10.74 13.26 -5.67
N PRO A 40 11.27 14.19 -6.49
CA PRO A 40 10.80 14.38 -7.86
C PRO A 40 11.16 13.20 -8.77
N ALA A 41 12.27 12.53 -8.49
CA ALA A 41 12.75 11.34 -9.19
C ALA A 41 13.37 10.35 -8.18
N PHE A 42 13.37 9.07 -8.52
CA PHE A 42 13.92 8.02 -7.66
C PHE A 42 14.35 6.82 -8.49
N ASP A 43 15.60 6.38 -8.34
CA ASP A 43 16.11 5.14 -8.91
C ASP A 43 16.05 4.03 -7.85
N PRO A 44 15.08 3.10 -7.92
CA PRO A 44 14.93 2.05 -6.92
C PRO A 44 16.05 1.01 -6.96
N ALA A 45 16.70 0.79 -8.11
CA ALA A 45 17.74 -0.21 -8.23
C ALA A 45 19.05 0.30 -7.60
N ALA A 46 19.42 1.54 -7.93
CA ALA A 46 20.58 2.20 -7.32
C ALA A 46 20.41 2.32 -5.80
N PHE A 47 19.24 2.76 -5.33
CA PHE A 47 18.94 2.87 -3.90
C PHE A 47 19.08 1.54 -3.16
N LEU A 48 18.56 0.44 -3.71
CA LEU A 48 18.70 -0.88 -3.09
C LEU A 48 20.16 -1.33 -3.04
N ALA A 49 20.94 -1.07 -4.09
CA ALA A 49 22.37 -1.41 -4.13
C ALA A 49 23.16 -0.66 -3.04
N GLU A 50 22.87 0.63 -2.82
CA GLU A 50 23.46 1.40 -1.71
C GLU A 50 23.09 0.80 -0.35
N CYS A 51 21.82 0.38 -0.18
CA CYS A 51 21.34 -0.20 1.08
C CYS A 51 21.92 -1.59 1.39
N GLU A 52 22.44 -2.33 0.40
CA GLU A 52 23.09 -3.62 0.62
C GLU A 52 24.34 -3.51 1.50
N GLY A 53 25.04 -2.37 1.44
CA GLY A 53 26.23 -2.09 2.26
C GLY A 53 25.93 -1.67 3.71
N VAL A 54 24.67 -1.44 4.06
CA VAL A 54 24.30 -0.91 5.38
C VAL A 54 24.08 -2.07 6.38
N PRO A 55 24.69 -2.04 7.58
CA PRO A 55 24.45 -3.05 8.60
C PRO A 55 22.95 -3.18 8.96
N ALA A 56 22.43 -4.41 8.93
CA ALA A 56 21.03 -4.68 9.27
C ALA A 56 20.82 -6.16 9.61
N ASP A 57 20.20 -6.42 10.76
CA ASP A 57 19.60 -7.70 11.14
C ASP A 57 18.12 -7.77 10.74
N ALA A 58 17.48 -6.61 10.53
CA ALA A 58 16.14 -6.49 9.99
C ALA A 58 15.97 -5.16 9.23
N VAL A 59 15.01 -5.13 8.30
CA VAL A 59 14.66 -3.96 7.50
C VAL A 59 13.18 -3.64 7.68
N VAL A 60 12.84 -2.36 7.83
CA VAL A 60 11.46 -1.91 7.98
C VAL A 60 11.20 -0.65 7.16
N ALA A 61 9.98 -0.53 6.66
CA ALA A 61 9.45 0.70 6.09
C ALA A 61 7.92 0.66 6.17
N THR A 62 7.29 1.83 6.23
CA THR A 62 5.87 1.94 6.64
C THR A 62 4.93 2.46 5.56
N LYS A 63 5.45 2.94 4.42
CA LYS A 63 4.67 3.32 3.24
C LYS A 63 4.76 2.23 2.17
N ASP A 64 3.72 2.09 1.35
CA ASP A 64 3.61 1.00 0.37
C ASP A 64 4.86 0.84 -0.52
N GLN A 65 5.33 1.90 -1.16
CA GLN A 65 6.54 1.85 -2.01
C GLN A 65 7.80 1.47 -1.22
N SER A 66 8.03 2.13 -0.07
CA SER A 66 9.17 1.86 0.79
C SER A 66 9.13 0.46 1.42
N ALA A 67 7.94 -0.05 1.74
CA ALA A 67 7.73 -1.39 2.28
C ALA A 67 8.04 -2.46 1.23
N LEU A 68 7.75 -2.19 -0.04
CA LEU A 68 8.17 -3.07 -1.14
C LEU A 68 9.70 -3.05 -1.32
N LEU A 69 10.35 -1.89 -1.21
CA LEU A 69 11.82 -1.81 -1.18
C LEU A 69 12.42 -2.58 0.00
N ALA A 70 11.83 -2.45 1.20
CA ALA A 70 12.28 -3.18 2.39
C ALA A 70 12.15 -4.70 2.21
N ALA A 71 11.04 -5.18 1.64
CA ALA A 71 10.84 -6.59 1.34
C ALA A 71 11.86 -7.10 0.31
N LEU A 72 12.11 -6.34 -0.76
CA LEU A 72 13.14 -6.64 -1.76
C LEU A 72 14.54 -6.75 -1.13
N LEU A 73 14.92 -5.77 -0.31
CA LEU A 73 16.21 -5.78 0.37
C LEU A 73 16.33 -6.95 1.35
N ALA A 74 15.26 -7.25 2.09
CA ALA A 74 15.23 -8.37 3.01
C ALA A 74 15.41 -9.71 2.28
N GLU A 75 14.68 -9.93 1.18
CA GLU A 75 14.83 -11.12 0.35
C GLU A 75 16.26 -11.27 -0.20
N ARG A 76 16.83 -10.21 -0.78
CA ARG A 76 18.20 -10.22 -1.34
C ARG A 76 19.26 -10.60 -0.31
N ARG A 77 19.06 -10.19 0.94
CA ARG A 77 20.00 -10.40 2.04
C ARG A 77 19.67 -11.62 2.91
N GLY A 78 18.59 -12.36 2.60
CA GLY A 78 18.12 -13.47 3.43
C GLY A 78 17.68 -13.04 4.84
N LEU A 79 17.27 -11.77 5.01
CA LEU A 79 16.78 -11.23 6.27
C LEU A 79 15.31 -11.62 6.50
N PRO A 80 14.86 -11.69 7.77
CA PRO A 80 13.48 -11.99 8.08
C PRO A 80 12.55 -10.90 7.53
N GLY A 81 11.49 -11.33 6.86
CA GLY A 81 10.49 -10.42 6.31
C GLY A 81 9.47 -11.13 5.42
N PRO A 82 8.40 -10.42 5.03
CA PRO A 82 7.48 -10.93 4.03
C PRO A 82 8.13 -10.95 2.64
N ALA A 83 7.71 -11.89 1.80
CA ALA A 83 8.16 -11.94 0.42
C ALA A 83 7.71 -10.69 -0.36
N ALA A 84 8.54 -10.17 -1.28
CA ALA A 84 8.21 -9.02 -2.11
C ALA A 84 6.97 -9.30 -2.97
N THR A 85 6.82 -10.53 -3.45
CA THR A 85 5.63 -10.99 -4.18
C THR A 85 4.36 -10.95 -3.32
N ALA A 86 4.46 -11.21 -2.02
CA ALA A 86 3.33 -11.09 -1.09
C ALA A 86 2.93 -9.62 -0.88
N LEU A 87 3.91 -8.71 -0.80
CA LEU A 87 3.66 -7.27 -0.71
C LEU A 87 3.00 -6.72 -1.98
N LEU A 88 3.49 -7.11 -3.16
CA LEU A 88 2.86 -6.80 -4.44
C LEU A 88 1.39 -7.24 -4.46
N ALA A 89 1.12 -8.48 -4.06
CA ALA A 89 -0.24 -9.02 -4.03
C ALA A 89 -1.14 -8.25 -3.05
N CYS A 90 -0.59 -7.80 -1.92
CA CYS A 90 -1.30 -7.02 -0.91
C CYS A 90 -1.65 -5.61 -1.41
N GLN A 91 -0.68 -4.91 -2.02
CA GLN A 91 -0.77 -3.51 -2.44
C GLN A 91 -1.54 -3.32 -3.76
N HIS A 92 -1.48 -4.30 -4.67
CA HIS A 92 -2.25 -4.30 -5.90
C HIS A 92 -3.71 -4.67 -5.62
N LYS A 93 -4.61 -3.67 -5.59
CA LYS A 93 -6.00 -3.86 -5.14
C LYS A 93 -6.74 -4.99 -5.89
N PRO A 94 -6.68 -5.11 -7.23
CA PRO A 94 -7.36 -6.21 -7.93
C PRO A 94 -6.83 -7.60 -7.52
N THR A 95 -5.51 -7.74 -7.37
CA THR A 95 -4.90 -9.01 -6.93
C THR A 95 -5.31 -9.33 -5.50
N SER A 96 -5.20 -8.36 -4.60
CA SER A 96 -5.64 -8.46 -3.20
C SER A 96 -7.12 -8.87 -3.12
N ARG A 97 -7.99 -8.24 -3.92
CA ARG A 97 -9.43 -8.59 -3.95
C ARG A 97 -9.70 -9.97 -4.51
N ARG A 98 -8.94 -10.44 -5.51
CA ARG A 98 -9.05 -11.79 -6.03
C ARG A 98 -8.67 -12.84 -4.98
N ILE A 99 -7.59 -12.61 -4.24
CA ILE A 99 -7.17 -13.46 -3.11
C ILE A 99 -8.23 -13.45 -2.02
N GLN A 100 -8.70 -12.26 -1.59
CA GLN A 100 -9.74 -12.13 -0.58
C GLN A 100 -11.04 -12.83 -0.97
N ARG A 101 -11.47 -12.73 -2.24
CA ARG A 101 -12.68 -13.42 -2.74
C ARG A 101 -12.52 -14.93 -2.68
N ALA A 102 -11.32 -15.47 -2.92
CA ALA A 102 -11.07 -16.90 -2.83
C ALA A 102 -11.15 -17.44 -1.39
N VAL A 103 -10.67 -16.67 -0.40
CA VAL A 103 -10.59 -17.12 1.00
C VAL A 103 -11.77 -16.68 1.87
N ALA A 104 -12.39 -15.54 1.57
CA ALA A 104 -13.47 -14.92 2.34
C ALA A 104 -14.51 -14.29 1.39
N PRO A 105 -15.22 -15.11 0.58
CA PRO A 105 -16.13 -14.60 -0.45
C PRO A 105 -17.27 -13.76 0.12
N ARG A 106 -17.84 -14.16 1.26
CA ARG A 106 -18.95 -13.44 1.92
C ARG A 106 -18.55 -12.08 2.49
N SER A 107 -17.27 -11.87 2.76
CA SER A 107 -16.73 -10.62 3.31
C SER A 107 -16.04 -9.76 2.25
N THR A 108 -15.96 -10.23 0.99
CA THR A 108 -15.30 -9.52 -0.10
C THR A 108 -16.35 -8.81 -0.96
N PRO A 109 -16.35 -7.46 -1.01
CA PRO A 109 -17.25 -6.72 -1.88
C PRO A 109 -17.09 -7.13 -3.34
N ARG A 110 -18.16 -7.06 -4.13
CA ARG A 110 -18.08 -7.15 -5.59
C ARG A 110 -17.13 -6.06 -6.08
N PHE A 111 -16.23 -6.44 -6.99
CA PHE A 111 -15.26 -5.55 -7.58
C PHE A 111 -15.04 -5.89 -9.04
N ALA A 112 -14.66 -4.89 -9.82
CA ALA A 112 -14.25 -5.00 -11.21
C ALA A 112 -13.03 -4.10 -11.44
N LEU A 113 -12.46 -4.16 -12.65
CA LEU A 113 -11.64 -3.07 -13.18
C LEU A 113 -12.56 -2.12 -13.94
N LEU A 114 -12.28 -0.81 -13.89
CA LEU A 114 -13.01 0.21 -14.62
C LEU A 114 -12.40 0.34 -16.02
N GLU A 115 -13.18 0.01 -17.05
CA GLU A 115 -12.80 0.08 -18.46
C GLU A 115 -13.81 0.94 -19.24
N GLY A 116 -13.83 2.26 -18.96
CA GLY A 116 -14.62 3.25 -19.71
C GLY A 116 -16.14 3.22 -19.55
N SER A 117 -16.71 2.18 -18.92
CA SER A 117 -18.16 2.06 -18.64
C SER A 117 -18.42 1.68 -17.19
N LEU A 118 -19.64 1.93 -16.71
CA LEU A 118 -20.04 1.60 -15.34
C LEU A 118 -20.13 0.07 -15.15
N PRO A 119 -19.31 -0.55 -14.29
CA PRO A 119 -19.37 -1.99 -14.07
C PRO A 119 -20.46 -2.42 -13.08
N PHE A 120 -21.05 -1.46 -12.37
CA PHE A 120 -22.14 -1.67 -11.42
C PHE A 120 -23.19 -0.56 -11.55
N PRO A 121 -24.46 -0.83 -11.18
CA PRO A 121 -25.41 0.24 -10.93
C PRO A 121 -24.86 1.19 -9.85
N PRO A 122 -24.94 2.52 -10.04
CA PRO A 122 -24.60 3.47 -8.99
C PRO A 122 -25.47 3.33 -7.73
N PRO A 123 -24.96 3.72 -6.54
CA PRO A 123 -23.62 4.26 -6.31
C PRO A 123 -22.56 3.16 -6.11
N PHE A 124 -21.33 3.42 -6.55
CA PHE A 124 -20.17 2.59 -6.23
C PHE A 124 -18.91 3.42 -6.00
N PHE A 125 -17.89 2.84 -5.36
CA PHE A 125 -16.62 3.52 -5.11
C PHE A 125 -15.56 3.09 -6.10
N VAL A 126 -14.86 4.04 -6.69
CA VAL A 126 -13.69 3.85 -7.54
C VAL A 126 -12.41 4.13 -6.74
N LYS A 127 -11.39 3.28 -6.87
CA LYS A 127 -10.07 3.48 -6.24
C LYS A 127 -8.95 3.19 -7.23
N PRO A 128 -7.82 3.90 -7.22
CA PRO A 128 -6.66 3.55 -8.05
C PRO A 128 -6.20 2.12 -7.76
N VAL A 129 -5.80 1.38 -8.79
CA VAL A 129 -5.30 0.00 -8.69
C VAL A 129 -4.17 -0.10 -7.66
N VAL A 130 -3.24 0.84 -7.70
CA VAL A 130 -2.26 1.13 -6.65
C VAL A 130 -2.36 2.61 -6.32
N GLY A 131 -2.20 3.00 -5.05
CA GLY A 131 -2.27 4.40 -4.62
C GLY A 131 -2.06 4.51 -3.12
N ARG A 132 -1.82 5.73 -2.63
CA ARG A 132 -1.53 6.03 -1.22
C ARG A 132 -2.73 6.65 -0.50
N LEU A 133 -2.85 6.38 0.80
CA LEU A 133 -3.74 7.09 1.75
C LEU A 133 -5.21 7.30 1.32
N SER A 134 -5.77 6.44 0.47
CA SER A 134 -7.10 6.65 -0.15
C SER A 134 -7.24 7.91 -1.00
N GLU A 135 -6.12 8.47 -1.47
CA GLU A 135 -6.13 9.51 -2.50
C GLU A 135 -6.76 8.96 -3.80
N HIS A 136 -7.37 9.87 -4.56
CA HIS A 136 -8.07 9.58 -5.81
C HIS A 136 -9.19 8.53 -5.70
N VAL A 137 -9.72 8.32 -4.48
CA VAL A 137 -10.94 7.54 -4.28
C VAL A 137 -12.14 8.42 -4.56
N ALA A 138 -13.01 7.98 -5.46
CA ALA A 138 -14.25 8.68 -5.81
C ALA A 138 -15.46 7.79 -5.52
N ARG A 139 -16.56 8.40 -5.12
CA ARG A 139 -17.89 7.79 -5.23
C ARG A 139 -18.45 8.19 -6.59
N ILE A 140 -18.99 7.20 -7.31
CA ILE A 140 -19.62 7.35 -8.61
C ILE A 140 -21.12 7.20 -8.39
N ASP A 141 -21.85 8.28 -8.60
CA ASP A 141 -23.32 8.36 -8.57
C ASP A 141 -23.91 8.32 -10.00
N GLY A 142 -23.13 8.65 -11.04
CA GLY A 142 -23.51 8.53 -12.46
C GLY A 142 -22.32 8.42 -13.44
N PRO A 143 -22.56 8.14 -14.74
CA PRO A 143 -21.51 8.10 -15.78
C PRO A 143 -20.66 9.38 -15.86
N GLU A 144 -21.26 10.53 -15.61
CA GLU A 144 -20.63 11.86 -15.62
C GLU A 144 -19.46 11.96 -14.62
N ASP A 145 -19.52 11.24 -13.49
CA ASP A 145 -18.46 11.26 -12.48
C ASP A 145 -17.17 10.57 -12.95
N LEU A 146 -17.24 9.77 -14.02
CA LEU A 146 -16.06 9.09 -14.58
C LEU A 146 -15.10 10.08 -15.24
N GLU A 147 -15.60 11.18 -15.81
CA GLU A 147 -14.78 12.19 -16.48
C GLU A 147 -13.90 12.97 -15.49
N ALA A 148 -14.34 13.08 -14.24
CA ALA A 148 -13.61 13.75 -13.16
C ALA A 148 -12.45 12.91 -12.59
N LEU A 149 -12.33 11.64 -12.99
CA LEU A 149 -11.26 10.77 -12.52
C LEU A 149 -9.93 11.19 -13.15
N SER A 150 -9.01 11.65 -12.31
CA SER A 150 -7.66 12.01 -12.73
C SER A 150 -6.84 10.78 -13.11
N GLY A 151 -5.98 10.92 -14.12
CA GLY A 151 -5.06 9.87 -14.57
C GLY A 151 -3.96 9.54 -13.54
N PRO A 152 -3.14 8.51 -13.83
CA PRO A 152 -2.02 8.12 -12.98
C PRO A 152 -1.03 9.27 -12.80
N ASP A 153 -0.61 9.47 -11.56
CA ASP A 153 0.44 10.41 -11.17
C ASP A 153 1.82 9.73 -11.15
N GLY A 154 2.88 10.50 -10.92
CA GLY A 154 4.25 9.98 -10.78
C GLY A 154 4.42 8.96 -9.63
N TYR A 155 3.42 8.80 -8.76
CA TYR A 155 3.41 7.74 -7.75
C TYR A 155 3.21 6.36 -8.40
N VAL A 156 2.29 6.22 -9.36
CA VAL A 156 2.02 4.93 -10.01
C VAL A 156 3.22 4.48 -10.85
N GLU A 157 3.87 5.40 -11.56
CA GLU A 157 5.07 5.11 -12.36
C GLU A 157 6.23 4.61 -11.49
N ARG A 158 6.50 5.31 -10.38
CA ARG A 158 7.53 4.90 -9.42
C ARG A 158 7.21 3.56 -8.78
N TYR A 159 5.94 3.32 -8.43
CA TYR A 159 5.51 2.03 -7.93
C TYR A 159 5.78 0.92 -8.95
N ALA A 160 5.46 1.14 -10.22
CA ALA A 160 5.71 0.17 -11.28
C ALA A 160 7.21 -0.13 -11.44
N ALA A 161 8.07 0.88 -11.35
CA ALA A 161 9.53 0.70 -11.39
C ALA A 161 10.03 -0.18 -10.23
N ILE A 162 9.54 0.05 -9.00
CA ILE A 162 9.88 -0.79 -7.84
C ILE A 162 9.31 -2.22 -8.02
N ALA A 163 8.06 -2.33 -8.48
CA ALA A 163 7.39 -3.61 -8.66
C ALA A 163 8.07 -4.50 -9.72
N ALA A 164 8.64 -3.90 -10.76
CA ALA A 164 9.42 -4.61 -11.76
C ALA A 164 10.64 -5.33 -11.15
N LEU A 165 11.28 -4.75 -10.12
CA LEU A 165 12.39 -5.38 -9.40
C LEU A 165 11.96 -6.61 -8.59
N ALA A 166 10.68 -6.69 -8.22
CA ALA A 166 10.08 -7.84 -7.55
C ALA A 166 9.53 -8.89 -8.54
N GLY A 167 9.88 -8.78 -9.83
CA GLY A 167 9.45 -9.71 -10.88
C GLY A 167 8.01 -9.50 -11.34
N ALA A 168 7.35 -8.40 -10.96
CA ALA A 168 6.07 -8.05 -11.55
C ALA A 168 6.26 -7.75 -13.04
N ARG A 169 5.55 -8.46 -13.91
CA ARG A 169 5.40 -8.01 -15.29
C ARG A 169 4.56 -6.73 -15.26
N PRO A 170 4.88 -5.71 -16.09
CA PRO A 170 3.99 -4.59 -16.30
C PRO A 170 2.74 -5.10 -17.04
N SER A 171 1.80 -5.71 -16.31
CA SER A 171 0.45 -5.93 -16.81
C SER A 171 -0.26 -4.59 -16.73
N GLY A 172 -0.36 -3.88 -17.86
CA GLY A 172 -1.23 -2.71 -17.95
C GLY A 172 -2.72 -3.08 -17.78
N PRO A 173 -3.63 -2.08 -17.71
CA PRO A 173 -3.38 -0.65 -17.62
C PRO A 173 -3.46 -0.15 -16.17
N THR A 174 -2.85 1.00 -15.98
CA THR A 174 -3.28 2.04 -15.03
C THR A 174 -4.81 2.10 -15.01
N GLY A 175 -5.40 1.83 -13.86
CA GLY A 175 -6.84 1.67 -13.79
C GLY A 175 -7.37 1.89 -12.40
N PHE A 176 -8.68 1.94 -12.35
CA PHE A 176 -9.47 2.10 -11.15
C PHE A 176 -10.19 0.78 -10.86
N SER A 177 -10.23 0.35 -9.59
CA SER A 177 -10.99 -0.83 -9.17
C SER A 177 -12.27 -0.41 -8.43
N PRO A 178 -13.43 -0.44 -9.12
CA PRO A 178 -14.72 -0.13 -8.52
C PRO A 178 -15.18 -1.18 -7.50
N ARG A 179 -15.96 -0.74 -6.51
CA ARG A 179 -16.56 -1.55 -5.43
C ARG A 179 -18.00 -1.17 -5.20
N SER A 180 -18.91 -2.13 -5.27
CA SER A 180 -20.30 -1.94 -4.83
C SER A 180 -20.47 -2.35 -3.36
N PHE A 181 -21.37 -1.64 -2.66
CA PHE A 181 -21.79 -1.97 -1.29
C PHE A 181 -23.27 -2.40 -1.35
N SER A 182 -23.61 -3.54 -0.75
CA SER A 182 -25.01 -3.91 -0.57
C SER A 182 -25.50 -3.34 0.77
N PRO A 183 -26.60 -2.56 0.83
CA PRO A 183 -27.09 -1.99 2.08
C PRO A 183 -27.74 -3.01 3.03
N ALA A 184 -27.85 -4.28 2.66
CA ALA A 184 -28.54 -5.30 3.44
C ALA A 184 -27.63 -5.99 4.47
N SER A 185 -27.32 -5.31 5.58
CA SER A 185 -27.00 -5.98 6.87
C SER A 185 -26.96 -5.06 8.10
N ARG A 186 -27.61 -3.88 8.06
CA ARG A 186 -27.93 -3.17 9.31
C ARG A 186 -29.24 -3.71 9.89
N SER A 187 -29.19 -4.89 10.51
CA SER A 187 -30.18 -5.20 11.54
C SER A 187 -29.84 -4.32 12.75
N ARG A 188 -30.72 -3.37 13.03
CA ARG A 188 -30.63 -2.51 14.22
C ARG A 188 -31.09 -3.34 15.42
N SER A 189 -30.20 -3.69 16.33
CA SER A 189 -30.56 -3.76 17.75
C SER A 189 -30.13 -2.43 18.38
N ARG A 190 -31.11 -1.59 18.72
CA ARG A 190 -30.88 -0.43 19.58
C ARG A 190 -30.72 -0.98 20.99
N GLY A 191 -29.49 -1.07 21.48
CA GLY A 191 -29.20 -1.19 22.90
C GLY A 191 -28.91 0.20 23.45
N SER A 192 -29.81 0.72 24.26
CA SER A 192 -29.64 1.95 25.03
C SER A 192 -28.51 1.78 26.06
N CYS A 193 -27.52 2.66 26.04
CA CYS A 193 -26.70 2.93 27.22
C CYS A 193 -26.74 4.43 27.45
N THR A 194 -27.56 4.82 28.42
CA THR A 194 -27.65 6.14 29.02
C THR A 194 -26.32 6.46 29.69
N GLU A 195 -25.77 7.64 29.38
CA GLU A 195 -24.75 8.29 30.20
C GLU A 195 -25.35 8.63 31.57
N ALA A 196 -24.62 8.31 32.63
CA ALA A 196 -24.73 9.00 33.91
C ALA A 196 -23.32 9.02 34.54
N ALA A 197 -22.98 10.21 35.05
CA ALA A 197 -21.77 10.57 35.76
C ALA A 197 -21.53 9.73 37.02
#